data_AF-A0A7C9A338-F1
#
_entry.id   AF-A0A7C9A338-F1
#
_cell.length_a   1.000
_cell.length_b   1.000
_cell.length_c   1.000
_cell.angle_alpha   90.00
_cell.angle_beta   90.00
_cell.angle_gamma   90.00
#
_symmetry.space_group_name_H-M   'P 1'
#
loop_
_entity.id
_entity.type
_entity.pdbx_description
1 polymer ?
#
loop_
_entity_poly.entity_id
_entity_poly.type
_entity_poly.pdbx_seq_one_letter_code
_entity_poly.pdbx_strand_id
1 'polypeptide(L)'
;VDEEAFPIDEVSDGEKVPGFHTLTNAFQLIGMSSFLDLSGFFEQEDVSERKIRFTSNLSQVELLERIENIVTAMGYCVQKKNGRLKVVMQKGQKSPGSLCVAAEV
;
A
#
# COMPACT_ATOMS: atom_id res chain seq x y z
N VAL A 1 -37.71 -12.50 -27.98
CA VAL A 1 -37.90 -13.53 -26.94
C VAL A 1 -36.83 -14.56 -27.19
N ASP A 2 -35.71 -14.62 -26.48
CA ASP A 2 -35.23 -13.88 -25.31
C ASP A 2 -33.74 -13.58 -25.48
N GLU A 3 -33.34 -12.38 -25.06
CA GLU A 3 -31.95 -11.95 -24.94
C GLU A 3 -31.49 -12.44 -23.55
N GLU A 4 -30.95 -13.67 -23.47
CA GLU A 4 -30.34 -14.18 -22.25
C GLU A 4 -29.02 -13.44 -22.00
N ALA A 5 -29.13 -12.24 -21.41
CA ALA A 5 -28.03 -11.59 -20.75
C ALA A 5 -27.55 -12.49 -19.61
N PHE A 6 -26.30 -12.97 -19.71
CA PHE A 6 -25.64 -13.66 -18.62
C PHE A 6 -25.67 -12.79 -17.36
N PRO A 7 -26.06 -13.33 -16.19
CA PRO A 7 -26.14 -12.54 -14.97
C PRO A 7 -24.74 -12.01 -14.64
N ILE A 8 -24.64 -10.69 -14.55
CA ILE A 8 -23.46 -10.01 -14.03
C ILE A 8 -23.45 -10.32 -12.54
N ASP A 9 -22.56 -11.21 -12.13
CA ASP A 9 -22.31 -11.50 -10.73
C ASP A 9 -21.74 -10.21 -10.12
N GLU A 10 -22.57 -9.49 -9.37
CA GLU A 10 -22.16 -8.31 -8.63
C GLU A 10 -21.09 -8.75 -7.63
N VAL A 11 -19.84 -8.40 -7.92
CA VAL A 11 -18.72 -8.63 -7.01
C VAL A 11 -19.00 -7.83 -5.74
N SER A 12 -19.50 -8.55 -4.73
CA SER A 12 -19.66 -8.11 -3.36
C SER A 12 -18.39 -7.37 -2.91
N ASP A 13 -18.57 -6.11 -2.52
CA ASP A 13 -17.53 -5.27 -1.93
C ASP A 13 -16.96 -6.00 -0.71
N GLY A 14 -15.78 -6.60 -0.91
CA GLY A 14 -15.15 -7.45 0.06
C GLY A 14 -14.77 -6.64 1.29
N GLU A 15 -15.57 -6.77 2.34
CA GLU A 15 -15.26 -6.30 3.69
C GLU A 15 -13.87 -6.85 4.07
N LYS A 16 -12.87 -5.97 4.10
CA LYS A 16 -11.46 -6.32 4.25
C LYS A 16 -11.20 -6.73 5.70
N VAL A 17 -11.40 -8.01 5.99
CA VAL A 17 -11.11 -8.61 7.30
C VAL A 17 -9.63 -8.33 7.67
N PRO A 18 -9.36 -7.68 8.81
CA PRO A 18 -8.00 -7.29 9.17
C PRO A 18 -7.19 -8.51 9.62
N GLY A 19 -6.18 -8.90 8.84
CA GLY A 19 -5.21 -9.94 9.22
C GLY A 19 -4.91 -10.99 8.15
N PHE A 20 -5.64 -11.00 7.02
CA PHE A 20 -5.28 -11.86 5.89
C PHE A 20 -4.36 -11.14 4.93
N HIS A 21 -3.23 -11.77 4.58
CA HIS A 21 -2.62 -11.53 3.28
C HIS A 21 -3.69 -11.78 2.23
N THR A 22 -4.17 -10.71 1.61
CA THR A 22 -4.97 -10.86 0.42
C THR A 22 -4.04 -11.47 -0.62
N LEU A 23 -4.19 -12.78 -0.86
CA LEU A 23 -3.57 -13.46 -1.98
C LEU A 23 -3.81 -12.59 -3.21
N THR A 24 -2.75 -11.95 -3.71
CA THR A 24 -2.88 -11.02 -4.81
C THR A 24 -2.91 -11.83 -6.08
N ASN A 25 -4.07 -11.86 -6.75
CA ASN A 25 -4.20 -12.55 -8.02
C ASN A 25 -3.51 -11.77 -9.14
N ALA A 26 -3.36 -12.40 -10.30
CA ALA A 26 -2.69 -11.79 -11.46
C ALA A 26 -3.38 -10.51 -11.94
N PHE A 27 -4.71 -10.45 -11.97
CA PHE A 27 -5.46 -9.27 -12.39
C PHE A 27 -5.30 -8.11 -11.41
N GLN A 28 -5.27 -8.39 -10.10
CA GLN A 28 -4.99 -7.38 -9.08
C GLN A 28 -3.58 -6.82 -9.26
N LEU A 29 -2.57 -7.67 -9.48
CA LEU A 29 -1.19 -7.22 -9.72
C LEU A 29 -1.08 -6.37 -11.00
N ILE A 30 -1.74 -6.77 -12.09
CA ILE A 30 -1.78 -6.00 -13.33
C ILE A 30 -2.48 -4.64 -13.10
N GLY A 31 -3.61 -4.64 -12.39
CA GLY A 31 -4.36 -3.42 -12.06
C GLY A 31 -3.59 -2.44 -11.17
N MET A 32 -2.55 -2.91 -10.48
CA MET A 32 -1.64 -2.06 -9.71
C MET A 32 -0.60 -1.32 -10.61
N SER A 33 -0.52 -1.61 -11.91
CA SER A 33 0.38 -0.94 -12.86
C SER A 33 0.09 0.55 -12.97
N SER A 34 1.14 1.38 -12.94
CA SER A 34 1.01 2.83 -13.14
C SER A 34 0.54 3.20 -14.55
N PHE A 35 0.65 2.30 -15.53
CA PHE A 35 0.10 2.53 -16.89
C PHE A 35 -1.44 2.50 -16.92
N LEU A 36 -2.06 1.93 -15.90
CA LEU A 36 -3.52 1.87 -15.75
C LEU A 36 -4.02 2.86 -14.68
N ASP A 37 -3.11 3.61 -14.05
CA ASP A 37 -3.43 4.60 -13.02
C ASP A 37 -3.61 5.98 -13.66
N LEU A 38 -4.82 6.52 -13.54
CA LEU A 38 -5.19 7.84 -14.05
C LEU A 38 -5.13 8.93 -12.97
N SER A 39 -4.68 8.62 -11.74
CA SER A 39 -4.62 9.61 -10.64
C SER A 39 -3.79 10.84 -11.01
N GLY A 40 -2.71 10.63 -11.77
CA GLY A 40 -1.78 11.68 -12.19
C GLY A 40 -2.40 12.78 -13.03
N PHE A 41 -3.55 12.56 -13.67
CA PHE A 41 -4.25 13.61 -14.43
C PHE A 41 -4.87 14.69 -13.52
N PHE A 42 -5.03 14.39 -12.24
CA PHE A 42 -5.72 15.25 -11.26
C PHE A 42 -4.83 15.64 -10.07
N GLU A 43 -3.51 15.42 -10.14
CA GLU A 43 -2.56 15.74 -9.08
C GLU A 43 -2.19 17.24 -9.04
N GLN A 44 -1.89 17.76 -7.84
CA GLN A 44 -1.31 19.11 -7.68
C GLN A 44 0.15 19.12 -8.14
N GLU A 45 0.58 20.24 -8.73
CA GLU A 45 1.88 20.38 -9.43
C GLU A 45 3.12 19.98 -8.59
N ASP A 46 3.03 20.06 -7.26
CA ASP A 46 4.13 19.76 -6.32
C ASP A 46 3.97 18.46 -5.50
N VAL A 47 2.97 17.62 -5.79
CA VAL A 47 2.76 16.36 -5.06
C VAL A 47 3.28 15.20 -5.88
N SER A 48 4.43 14.64 -5.50
CA SER A 48 4.92 13.38 -6.07
C SER A 48 4.77 12.24 -5.07
N GLU A 49 3.65 11.52 -5.16
CA GLU A 49 3.51 10.23 -4.48
C GLU A 49 4.17 9.15 -5.33
N ARG A 50 5.15 8.43 -4.76
CA ARG A 50 5.82 7.33 -5.45
C ARG A 50 5.54 6.01 -4.76
N LYS A 51 4.85 5.12 -5.46
CA LYS A 51 4.64 3.73 -5.03
C LYS A 51 5.82 2.88 -5.50
N ILE A 52 6.47 2.18 -4.57
CA ILE A 52 7.56 1.24 -4.85
C ILE A 52 7.09 -0.15 -4.41
N ARG A 53 7.40 -1.17 -5.22
CA ARG A 53 7.03 -2.56 -4.94
C ARG A 53 8.24 -3.46 -5.08
N PHE A 54 8.34 -4.43 -4.19
CA PHE A 54 9.37 -5.46 -4.19
C PHE A 54 8.76 -6.77 -3.67
N THR A 55 9.41 -7.88 -3.95
CA THR A 55 8.99 -9.22 -3.51
C THR A 55 9.92 -9.76 -2.43
N SER A 56 9.40 -10.60 -1.54
CA SER A 56 10.17 -11.27 -0.50
C SER A 56 9.61 -12.66 -0.22
N ASN A 57 10.48 -13.59 0.19
CA ASN A 57 10.09 -14.92 0.68
C ASN A 57 9.98 -14.97 2.21
N LEU A 58 10.22 -13.86 2.92
CA LEU A 58 10.07 -13.77 4.38
C LEU A 58 8.59 -13.73 4.77
N SER A 59 8.30 -14.15 6.00
CA SER A 59 6.95 -13.96 6.56
C SER A 59 6.66 -12.47 6.78
N GLN A 60 5.38 -12.12 6.85
CA GLN A 60 4.93 -10.74 7.10
C GLN A 60 5.44 -10.17 8.40
N VAL A 61 5.44 -10.99 9.45
CA VAL A 61 5.88 -10.60 10.79
C VAL A 61 7.35 -10.21 10.72
N GLU A 62 8.20 -11.07 10.16
CA GLU A 62 9.64 -10.81 9.99
C GLU A 62 9.90 -9.59 9.11
N LEU A 63 9.13 -9.41 8.03
CA LEU A 63 9.31 -8.31 7.09
C LEU A 63 8.96 -6.96 7.72
N LEU A 64 7.81 -6.88 8.42
CA LEU A 64 7.38 -5.67 9.11
C LEU A 64 8.30 -5.33 10.29
N GLU A 65 8.77 -6.33 11.05
CA GLU A 65 9.74 -6.13 12.12
C GLU A 65 11.08 -5.64 11.59
N ARG A 66 11.56 -6.22 10.48
CA ARG A 66 12.81 -5.78 9.86
C ARG A 66 12.74 -4.35 9.35
N ILE A 67 11.62 -3.96 8.73
CA ILE A 67 11.40 -2.58 8.29
C ILE A 67 11.38 -1.63 9.49
N GLU A 68 10.65 -1.97 10.55
CA GLU A 68 10.57 -1.16 11.77
C GLU A 68 11.95 -0.93 12.40
N ASN A 69 12.75 -1.99 12.52
CA ASN A 69 14.09 -1.89 13.11
C ASN A 69 14.99 -0.94 12.31
N ILE A 70 14.93 -1.00 10.98
CA ILE A 70 15.72 -0.12 10.10
C ILE A 70 15.29 1.34 10.25
N VAL A 71 13.99 1.63 10.16
CA VAL A 71 13.51 3.03 10.19
C VAL A 71 13.64 3.66 11.58
N THR A 72 13.52 2.85 12.65
CA THR A 72 13.76 3.31 14.02
C THR A 72 15.24 3.62 14.24
N ALA A 73 16.15 2.79 13.71
CA ALA A 73 17.58 3.08 13.73
C ALA A 73 17.95 4.35 12.95
N MET A 74 17.16 4.70 11.93
CA MET A 74 17.27 5.97 11.19
C MET A 74 16.64 7.18 11.91
N GLY A 75 16.04 6.99 13.09
CA GLY A 75 15.44 8.06 13.90
C GLY A 75 13.98 8.38 13.59
N TYR A 76 13.31 7.58 12.74
CA TYR A 76 11.89 7.75 12.45
C TYR A 76 11.00 7.06 13.51
N CYS A 77 9.74 7.51 13.61
CA CYS A 77 8.70 6.85 14.38
C CYS A 77 7.85 5.95 13.49
N VAL A 78 7.37 4.85 14.08
CA VAL A 78 6.54 3.85 13.40
C VAL A 78 5.17 3.75 14.07
N GLN A 79 4.12 3.66 13.24
CA GLN A 79 2.76 3.32 13.67
C GLN A 79 2.30 2.06 12.91
N LYS A 80 1.85 1.04 13.64
CA LYS A 80 1.37 -0.22 13.05
C LYS A 80 -0.14 -0.36 13.22
N LYS A 81 -0.84 -0.76 12.17
CA LYS A 81 -2.27 -1.09 12.21
C LYS A 81 -2.64 -2.05 11.08
N ASN A 82 -3.29 -3.17 11.40
CA ASN A 82 -3.86 -4.11 10.43
C ASN A 82 -2.89 -4.55 9.31
N GLY A 83 -1.66 -4.96 9.65
CA GLY A 83 -0.65 -5.37 8.66
C GLY A 83 -0.01 -4.21 7.86
N ARG A 84 -0.37 -2.96 8.18
CA ARG A 84 0.23 -1.76 7.60
C ARG A 84 1.16 -1.08 8.58
N LEU A 85 2.21 -0.48 8.04
CA LEU A 85 3.23 0.26 8.77
C LEU A 85 3.33 1.67 8.22
N LYS A 86 3.16 2.68 9.07
CA LYS A 86 3.34 4.09 8.71
C LYS A 86 4.58 4.65 9.41
N VAL A 87 5.51 5.16 8.63
CA VAL A 87 6.76 5.78 9.07
C VAL A 87 6.63 7.29 8.97
N VAL A 88 6.88 7.98 10.07
CA VAL A 88 6.84 9.44 10.15
C VAL A 88 8.09 9.97 10.83
N MET A 89 8.54 11.14 10.41
CA MET A 89 9.64 11.83 11.07
C MET A 89 9.27 12.27 12.49
N GLN A 90 10.22 12.23 13.43
CA GLN A 90 9.99 12.72 14.78
C GLN A 90 9.68 14.21 14.79
N LYS A 91 8.63 14.60 15.53
CA LYS A 91 8.27 16.01 15.75
C LYS A 91 9.40 16.69 16.51
N GLY A 92 10.15 17.58 15.85
CA GLY A 92 11.19 18.39 16.48
C GLY A 92 12.44 18.62 15.63
N GLN A 93 12.74 17.73 14.69
CA GLN A 93 13.79 17.95 13.70
C GLN A 93 13.19 18.66 12.47
N LYS A 94 13.37 19.98 12.38
CA LYS A 94 13.07 20.75 11.16
C LYS A 94 14.26 20.64 10.21
N SER A 95 14.28 19.60 9.38
CA SER A 95 15.14 19.56 8.18
C SER A 95 14.30 19.82 6.93
N PRO A 96 14.89 20.36 5.84
CA PRO A 96 14.17 20.54 4.59
C PRO A 96 13.79 19.17 4.01
N GLY A 97 12.50 18.85 4.03
CA GLY A 97 11.93 17.61 3.47
C GLY A 97 11.36 16.66 4.53
N SER A 98 10.08 16.82 4.88
CA SER A 98 9.37 15.84 5.72
C SER A 98 8.99 14.62 4.87
N LEU A 99 9.61 13.47 5.13
CA LEU A 99 9.25 12.20 4.49
C LEU A 99 8.20 11.45 5.32
N CYS A 100 7.12 11.01 4.66
CA CYS A 100 6.14 10.08 5.21
C CYS A 100 6.08 8.86 4.29
N VAL A 101 6.20 7.66 4.87
CA VAL A 101 6.13 6.40 4.10
C VAL A 101 5.06 5.50 4.70
N ALA A 102 4.28 4.86 3.84
CA ALA A 102 3.40 3.76 4.22
C ALA A 102 3.89 2.48 3.55
N ALA A 103 3.89 1.39 4.30
CA ALA A 103 4.22 0.05 3.82
C ALA A 103 3.08 -0.92 4.16
N GLU A 104 2.84 -1.86 3.25
CA GLU A 104 1.86 -2.93 3.39
C GLU A 104 2.43 -4.21 2.78
N VAL A 105 1.94 -5.36 3.27
CA VAL A 105 2.40 -6.71 2.93
C VAL A 105 1.21 -7.64 2.92
#